data_AF-A0A2E0TJM7-F1
#
_entry.id   AF-A0A2E0TJM7-F1
#
_cell.length_a   1.000
_cell.length_b   1.000
_cell.length_c   1.000
_cell.angle_alpha   90.00
_cell.angle_beta   90.00
_cell.angle_gamma   90.00
#
_symmetry.space_group_name_H-M   'P 1'
#
loop_
_entity.id
_entity.type
_entity.pdbx_description
1 polymer ?
#
loop_
_entity_poly.entity_id
_entity_poly.type
_entity_poly.pdbx_seq_one_letter_code
_entity_poly.pdbx_strand_id
1 'polypeptide(L)'
;MSPSCPRSATLLAGLLFALGCGDGGSAPAIVPGASLAEVELGMRYDALVAQLGEPDSALVFNRQATLQYGERGLEVVMVSALDSEVSDDAYVLGVSAKEPGDYDGPQPGLARAEIEALLGAPDFEAAGIGFWDEGVSVTWEEDRAGQVAVFGAFAIEDAMPEMQPAAGGAR
;
A
#
# COMPACT_ATOMS: atom_id res chain seq x y z
N MET A 1 3.14 -51.79 -43.83
CA MET A 1 4.28 -50.88 -44.11
C MET A 1 3.73 -49.77 -44.98
N SER A 2 3.50 -48.59 -44.40
CA SER A 2 3.05 -47.40 -45.11
C SER A 2 3.95 -46.23 -44.71
N PRO A 3 4.37 -45.39 -45.68
CA PRO A 3 5.48 -44.46 -45.51
C PRO A 3 5.08 -43.16 -44.80
N SER A 4 6.04 -42.63 -44.07
CA SER A 4 6.08 -41.31 -43.45
C SER A 4 6.07 -40.19 -44.51
N CYS A 5 5.40 -39.09 -44.19
CA CYS A 5 5.37 -37.88 -45.00
C CYS A 5 5.90 -36.70 -44.15
N PRO A 6 7.04 -36.06 -44.48
CA PRO A 6 7.48 -34.85 -43.81
C PRO A 6 6.92 -33.64 -44.55
N ARG A 7 6.28 -32.72 -43.82
CA ARG A 7 5.92 -31.39 -44.35
C ARG A 7 6.64 -30.33 -43.53
N SER A 8 7.79 -29.90 -44.05
CA SER A 8 8.28 -28.55 -43.85
C SER A 8 7.60 -27.64 -44.89
N ALA A 9 7.00 -26.56 -44.43
CA ALA A 9 6.62 -25.43 -45.27
C ALA A 9 6.87 -24.13 -44.48
N THR A 10 8.00 -23.50 -44.79
CA THR A 10 8.35 -22.13 -44.45
C THR A 10 7.67 -21.18 -45.44
N LEU A 11 6.86 -20.23 -44.97
CA LEU A 11 6.42 -19.00 -45.68
C LEU A 11 5.53 -18.23 -44.69
N LEU A 12 5.53 -16.90 -44.56
CA LEU A 12 6.35 -15.79 -45.02
C LEU A 12 5.77 -14.58 -44.26
N ALA A 13 6.62 -13.62 -43.93
CA ALA A 13 6.29 -12.40 -43.22
C ALA A 13 5.03 -11.68 -43.74
N GLY A 14 4.07 -11.48 -42.84
CA GLY A 14 2.98 -10.52 -42.98
C GLY A 14 3.15 -9.45 -41.91
N LEU A 15 3.91 -8.41 -42.25
CA LEU A 15 4.08 -7.20 -41.45
C LEU A 15 2.80 -6.37 -41.58
N LEU A 16 1.86 -6.51 -40.64
CA LEU A 16 0.64 -5.69 -40.56
C LEU A 16 0.66 -4.85 -39.28
N PHE A 17 0.87 -3.55 -39.47
CA PHE A 17 0.45 -2.42 -38.63
C PHE A 17 0.04 -2.74 -37.18
N ALA A 18 1.00 -2.71 -36.26
CA ALA A 18 0.73 -2.28 -34.89
C ALA A 18 0.64 -0.74 -34.89
N LEU A 19 -0.53 -0.22 -35.29
CA LEU A 19 -0.92 1.15 -34.95
C LEU A 19 -0.98 1.21 -33.43
N GLY A 20 -0.09 2.01 -32.84
CA GLY A 20 0.05 2.16 -31.41
C GLY A 20 -1.29 2.46 -30.73
N CYS A 21 -1.79 1.48 -29.99
CA CYS A 21 -2.50 1.78 -28.76
C CYS A 21 -1.52 2.57 -27.90
N GLY A 22 -1.87 3.80 -27.54
CA GLY A 22 -1.12 4.51 -26.51
C GLY A 22 -0.99 3.57 -25.31
N ASP A 23 0.22 3.47 -24.75
CA ASP A 23 0.43 2.88 -23.44
C ASP A 23 -0.49 3.63 -22.48
N GLY A 24 -1.71 3.14 -22.32
CA GLY A 24 -2.55 3.46 -21.19
C GLY A 24 -1.81 2.88 -20.01
N GLY A 25 -0.96 3.69 -19.40
CA GLY A 25 -0.21 3.30 -18.22
C GLY A 25 -1.20 2.69 -17.25
N SER A 26 -1.02 1.41 -16.93
CA SER A 26 -1.82 0.76 -15.91
C SER A 26 -1.66 1.57 -14.63
N ALA A 27 -2.76 1.88 -13.98
CA ALA A 27 -2.73 2.55 -12.70
C ALA A 27 -1.83 1.73 -11.74
N PRO A 28 -1.02 2.39 -10.89
CA PRO A 28 -0.16 1.67 -9.96
C PRO A 28 -1.02 0.78 -9.06
N ALA A 29 -0.64 -0.49 -8.89
CA ALA A 29 -1.37 -1.40 -8.00
C ALA A 29 -0.96 -1.17 -6.54
N ILE A 30 -1.90 -1.34 -5.61
CA ILE A 30 -1.58 -1.52 -4.20
C ILE A 30 -0.83 -2.82 -3.99
N VAL A 31 0.28 -2.77 -3.25
CA VAL A 31 1.05 -3.95 -2.86
C VAL A 31 1.04 -4.04 -1.34
N PRO A 32 0.30 -4.99 -0.75
CA PRO A 32 0.28 -5.22 0.69
C PRO A 32 1.70 -5.23 1.28
N GLY A 33 1.89 -4.47 2.36
CA GLY A 33 3.18 -4.45 3.07
C GLY A 33 4.28 -3.64 2.39
N ALA A 34 4.01 -3.02 1.23
CA ALA A 34 5.05 -2.39 0.42
C ALA A 34 4.66 -1.03 -0.18
N SER A 35 3.48 -0.88 -0.80
CA SER A 35 3.12 0.39 -1.47
C SER A 35 1.62 0.60 -1.62
N LEU A 36 1.23 1.89 -1.69
CA LEU A 36 -0.11 2.33 -2.09
C LEU A 36 0.04 3.43 -3.12
N ALA A 37 -0.61 3.24 -4.27
CA ALA A 37 -0.41 4.09 -5.45
C ALA A 37 1.09 4.21 -5.78
N GLU A 38 1.60 5.42 -5.82
CA GLU A 38 2.98 5.71 -6.17
C GLU A 38 3.91 5.85 -4.94
N VAL A 39 3.39 5.62 -3.73
CA VAL A 39 4.14 5.74 -2.46
C VAL A 39 4.58 4.37 -1.94
N GLU A 40 5.89 4.21 -1.70
CA GLU A 40 6.50 3.00 -1.15
C GLU A 40 6.86 3.16 0.33
N LEU A 41 6.70 2.10 1.11
CA LEU A 41 7.20 2.05 2.49
C LEU A 41 8.73 2.11 2.49
N GLY A 42 9.29 2.89 3.41
CA GLY A 42 10.74 3.16 3.45
C GLY A 42 11.21 4.19 2.42
N MET A 43 10.32 4.77 1.61
CA MET A 43 10.66 5.92 0.76
C MET A 43 11.12 7.10 1.63
N ARG A 44 12.14 7.82 1.17
CA ARG A 44 12.64 9.02 1.85
C ARG A 44 11.78 10.24 1.55
N TYR A 45 11.76 11.22 2.45
CA TYR A 45 10.99 12.46 2.27
C TYR A 45 11.35 13.23 1.00
N ASP A 46 12.64 13.35 0.67
CA ASP A 46 13.09 14.02 -0.55
C ASP A 46 12.59 13.33 -1.84
N ALA A 47 12.60 12.00 -1.86
CA ALA A 47 12.03 11.21 -2.95
C ALA A 47 10.50 11.36 -3.04
N LEU A 48 9.82 11.35 -1.90
CA LEU A 48 8.37 11.54 -1.82
C LEU A 48 7.97 12.91 -2.38
N VAL A 49 8.66 13.97 -1.98
CA VAL A 49 8.40 15.33 -2.48
C VAL A 49 8.74 15.46 -3.97
N ALA A 50 9.81 14.83 -4.44
CA ALA A 50 10.13 14.81 -5.86
C ALA A 50 9.04 14.13 -6.71
N GLN A 51 8.32 13.18 -6.13
CA GLN A 51 7.29 12.39 -6.80
C GLN A 51 5.90 13.03 -6.70
N LEU A 52 5.48 13.44 -5.51
CA LEU A 52 4.14 13.94 -5.23
C LEU A 52 4.05 15.47 -5.17
N GLY A 53 5.18 16.16 -5.00
CA GLY A 53 5.23 17.55 -4.59
C GLY A 53 5.22 17.72 -3.07
N GLU A 54 5.11 18.96 -2.61
CA GLU A 54 4.99 19.27 -1.18
C GLU A 54 3.60 18.86 -0.66
N PRO A 55 3.49 18.38 0.59
CA PRO A 55 2.19 18.08 1.19
C PRO A 55 1.40 19.37 1.46
N ASP A 56 0.07 19.27 1.40
CA ASP A 56 -0.83 20.39 1.72
C ASP A 56 -0.74 20.79 3.19
N SER A 57 -0.50 19.81 4.06
CA SER A 57 -0.26 20.03 5.48
C SER A 57 0.59 18.92 6.09
N ALA A 58 1.28 19.26 7.17
CA ALA A 58 2.08 18.34 7.97
C ALA A 58 1.77 18.54 9.45
N LEU A 59 1.52 17.44 10.16
CA LEU A 59 1.45 17.40 11.62
C LEU A 59 2.62 16.56 12.14
N VAL A 60 3.46 17.13 12.99
CA VAL A 60 4.61 16.42 13.57
C VAL A 60 4.48 16.37 15.08
N PHE A 61 4.60 15.17 15.64
CA PHE A 61 4.58 14.93 17.08
C PHE A 61 5.53 13.79 17.44
N ASN A 62 6.50 14.06 18.33
CA ASN A 62 7.47 13.07 18.80
C ASN A 62 8.12 12.25 17.66
N ARG A 63 8.65 12.95 16.65
CA ARG A 63 9.29 12.34 15.46
C ARG A 63 8.36 11.59 14.52
N GLN A 64 7.08 11.45 14.85
CA GLN A 64 6.10 10.93 13.91
C GLN A 64 5.47 12.09 13.16
N ALA A 65 5.50 12.02 11.84
CA ALA A 65 4.88 13.00 10.97
C ALA A 65 3.70 12.38 10.22
N THR A 66 2.62 13.13 10.08
CA THR A 66 1.49 12.82 9.21
C THR A 66 1.40 13.91 8.16
N LEU A 67 1.57 13.53 6.90
CA LEU A 67 1.52 14.40 5.73
C LEU A 67 0.20 14.19 4.99
N GLN A 68 -0.46 15.27 4.58
CA GLN A 68 -1.69 15.22 3.79
C GLN A 68 -1.41 15.64 2.36
N TYR A 69 -1.84 14.82 1.40
CA TYR A 69 -1.85 15.11 -0.04
C TYR A 69 -3.30 15.04 -0.51
N GLY A 70 -4.07 16.08 -0.21
CA GLY A 70 -5.50 16.19 -0.43
C GLY A 70 -5.90 16.05 -1.89
N GLU A 71 -5.14 16.62 -2.84
CA GLU A 71 -5.41 16.43 -4.28
C GLU A 71 -5.31 14.96 -4.72
N ARG A 72 -4.58 14.13 -3.98
CA ARG A 72 -4.43 12.69 -4.24
C ARG A 72 -5.28 11.83 -3.30
N GLY A 73 -5.97 12.43 -2.33
CA GLY A 73 -6.68 11.69 -1.29
C GLY A 73 -5.78 10.85 -0.37
N LEU A 74 -4.48 11.17 -0.29
CA LEU A 74 -3.48 10.39 0.44
C LEU A 74 -3.10 11.03 1.77
N GLU A 75 -2.88 10.19 2.77
CA GLU A 75 -2.25 10.52 4.04
C GLU A 75 -1.03 9.62 4.24
N VAL A 76 0.15 10.23 4.44
CA VAL A 76 1.43 9.52 4.57
C VAL A 76 1.96 9.69 6.00
N VAL A 77 2.28 8.58 6.65
CA VAL A 77 2.91 8.56 7.99
C VAL A 77 4.40 8.33 7.83
N MET A 78 5.21 9.17 8.46
CA MET A 78 6.66 9.09 8.41
C MET A 78 7.28 9.11 9.80
N VAL A 79 8.51 8.61 9.89
CA VAL A 79 9.41 8.81 11.05
C VAL A 79 10.53 9.77 10.67
N SER A 80 10.70 10.81 11.48
CA SER A 80 11.68 11.89 11.33
C SER A 80 12.82 11.73 12.34
N ALA A 81 14.00 12.25 12.01
CA ALA A 81 15.07 12.39 12.98
C ALA A 81 14.84 13.56 13.96
N LEU A 82 13.96 14.50 13.58
CA LEU A 82 13.68 15.74 14.30
C LEU A 82 12.31 15.67 15.00
N ASP A 83 12.22 16.27 16.19
CA ASP A 83 11.05 16.12 17.06
C ASP A 83 9.83 16.94 16.59
N SER A 84 10.06 18.02 15.84
CA SER A 84 9.05 19.04 15.51
C SER A 84 8.88 19.31 14.02
N GLU A 85 9.66 18.69 13.16
CA GLU A 85 9.61 18.85 11.70
C GLU A 85 9.98 17.56 10.99
N VAL A 86 9.68 17.48 9.69
CA VAL A 86 10.06 16.34 8.85
C VAL A 86 11.47 16.60 8.33
N SER A 87 12.42 15.77 8.73
CA SER A 87 13.79 15.84 8.24
C SER A 87 13.92 15.24 6.84
N ASP A 88 14.93 15.68 6.07
CA ASP A 88 15.21 15.14 4.73
C ASP A 88 15.55 13.63 4.71
N ASP A 89 15.91 13.08 5.87
CA ASP A 89 16.17 11.66 6.09
C ASP A 89 14.98 10.93 6.73
N ALA A 90 13.80 11.55 6.80
CA ALA A 90 12.59 10.87 7.25
C ALA A 90 12.17 9.77 6.26
N TYR A 91 11.59 8.70 6.79
CA TYR A 91 11.15 7.53 6.01
C TYR A 91 9.66 7.26 6.17
N VAL A 92 9.00 6.86 5.09
CA VAL A 92 7.59 6.43 5.08
C VAL A 92 7.43 5.15 5.91
N LEU A 93 6.52 5.17 6.87
CA LEU A 93 6.13 4.00 7.69
C LEU A 93 4.79 3.40 7.24
N GLY A 94 3.90 4.24 6.71
CA GLY A 94 2.59 3.85 6.26
C GLY A 94 2.00 4.90 5.35
N VAL A 95 1.06 4.47 4.52
CA VAL A 95 0.32 5.33 3.60
C VAL A 95 -1.13 4.89 3.62
N SER A 96 -2.05 5.83 3.58
CA SER A 96 -3.47 5.55 3.50
C SER A 96 -4.19 6.45 2.51
N ALA A 97 -5.28 5.96 1.97
CA ALA A 97 -6.20 6.71 1.14
C ALA A 97 -7.56 6.81 1.84
N LYS A 98 -8.10 8.02 1.90
CA LYS A 98 -9.46 8.30 2.42
C LYS A 98 -10.45 8.61 1.30
N GLU A 99 -9.95 8.85 0.10
CA GLU A 99 -10.74 9.07 -1.10
C GLU A 99 -10.29 8.08 -2.19
N PRO A 100 -11.18 7.69 -3.12
CA PRO A 100 -10.79 6.91 -4.29
C PRO A 100 -9.71 7.64 -5.09
N GLY A 101 -8.73 6.88 -5.60
CA GLY A 101 -7.60 7.43 -6.36
C GLY A 101 -7.34 6.68 -7.66
N ASP A 102 -6.34 7.15 -8.40
CA ASP A 102 -5.89 6.53 -9.65
C ASP A 102 -4.87 5.41 -9.37
N TYR A 103 -5.32 4.33 -8.76
CA TYR A 103 -4.52 3.15 -8.43
C TYR A 103 -5.38 1.87 -8.44
N ASP A 104 -4.81 0.72 -8.77
CA ASP A 104 -5.58 -0.53 -8.84
C ASP A 104 -5.62 -1.25 -7.47
N GLY A 105 -6.77 -1.83 -7.12
CA GLY A 105 -6.96 -2.67 -5.93
C GLY A 105 -8.00 -2.15 -4.93
N PRO A 106 -7.91 -2.57 -3.65
CA PRO A 106 -8.71 -2.00 -2.55
C PRO A 106 -8.70 -0.47 -2.51
N GLN A 107 -9.89 0.14 -2.53
CA GLN A 107 -10.06 1.58 -2.44
C GLN A 107 -11.19 1.96 -1.48
N PRO A 108 -11.14 3.19 -0.92
CA PRO A 108 -12.31 3.80 -0.28
C PRO A 108 -13.54 3.76 -1.19
N GLY A 109 -14.71 3.59 -0.60
CA GLY A 109 -16.00 3.50 -1.27
C GLY A 109 -16.39 2.10 -1.74
N LEU A 110 -15.46 1.16 -1.94
CA LEU A 110 -15.79 -0.22 -2.33
C LEU A 110 -16.59 -0.93 -1.24
N ALA A 111 -17.53 -1.79 -1.63
CA ALA A 111 -18.26 -2.61 -0.69
C ALA A 111 -17.34 -3.64 -0.03
N ARG A 112 -17.62 -3.98 1.21
CA ARG A 112 -16.85 -4.97 1.99
C ARG A 112 -16.68 -6.29 1.24
N ALA A 113 -17.73 -6.78 0.59
CA ALA A 113 -17.66 -8.02 -0.20
C ALA A 113 -16.71 -7.92 -1.40
N GLU A 114 -16.56 -6.73 -1.99
CA GLU A 114 -15.61 -6.49 -3.10
C GLU A 114 -14.17 -6.48 -2.57
N ILE A 115 -13.94 -5.84 -1.42
CA ILE A 115 -12.63 -5.86 -0.75
C ILE A 115 -12.23 -7.29 -0.37
N GLU A 116 -13.14 -8.04 0.26
CA GLU A 116 -12.88 -9.43 0.66
C GLU A 116 -12.72 -10.37 -0.56
N ALA A 117 -13.28 -10.03 -1.72
CA ALA A 117 -13.02 -10.76 -2.96
C ALA A 117 -11.61 -10.50 -3.51
N LEU A 118 -11.04 -9.32 -3.24
CA LEU A 118 -9.69 -8.94 -3.68
C LEU A 118 -8.61 -9.44 -2.71
N LEU A 119 -8.84 -9.31 -1.41
CA LEU A 119 -7.85 -9.58 -0.36
C LEU A 119 -8.08 -10.88 0.41
N GLY A 120 -9.27 -11.48 0.29
CA GLY A 120 -9.73 -12.49 1.25
C GLY A 120 -10.35 -11.86 2.50
N ALA A 121 -10.83 -12.69 3.42
CA ALA A 121 -11.32 -12.23 4.72
C ALA A 121 -10.16 -11.65 5.55
N PRO A 122 -10.40 -10.64 6.40
CA PRO A 122 -9.36 -10.11 7.28
C PRO A 122 -8.93 -11.17 8.32
N ASP A 123 -7.65 -11.15 8.70
CA ASP A 123 -7.09 -12.05 9.72
C ASP A 123 -7.68 -11.75 11.10
N PHE A 124 -7.94 -10.47 11.38
CA PHE A 124 -8.68 -10.03 12.56
C PHE A 124 -9.35 -8.68 12.33
N GLU A 125 -10.33 -8.39 13.19
CA GLU A 125 -10.99 -7.09 13.23
C GLU A 125 -10.96 -6.49 14.63
N ALA A 126 -10.75 -5.17 14.69
CA ALA A 126 -10.83 -4.41 15.92
C ALA A 126 -11.38 -3.01 15.64
N ALA A 127 -12.33 -2.55 16.46
CA ALA A 127 -12.89 -1.20 16.38
C ALA A 127 -13.40 -0.78 14.98
N GLY A 128 -13.97 -1.72 14.21
CA GLY A 128 -14.45 -1.45 12.86
C GLY A 128 -13.35 -1.38 11.80
N ILE A 129 -12.16 -1.90 12.09
CA ILE A 129 -11.03 -1.98 11.16
C ILE A 129 -10.72 -3.46 10.90
N GLY A 130 -10.70 -3.86 9.63
CA GLY A 130 -10.16 -5.15 9.19
C GLY A 130 -8.65 -5.05 8.94
N PHE A 131 -7.92 -6.06 9.38
CA PHE A 131 -6.47 -6.13 9.23
C PHE A 131 -6.07 -7.41 8.48
N TRP A 132 -5.12 -7.26 7.58
CA TRP A 132 -4.44 -8.34 6.85
C TRP A 132 -2.96 -8.33 7.25
N ASP A 133 -2.43 -9.49 7.63
CA ASP A 133 -1.08 -9.65 8.17
C ASP A 133 0.02 -9.26 7.17
N GLU A 134 -0.31 -9.28 5.87
CA GLU A 134 0.55 -8.80 4.80
C GLU A 134 0.76 -7.28 4.82
N GLY A 135 0.11 -6.54 5.72
CA GLY A 135 0.34 -5.10 5.92
C GLY A 135 -0.68 -4.22 5.21
N VAL A 136 -1.96 -4.61 5.27
CA VAL A 136 -3.09 -3.78 4.82
C VAL A 136 -4.11 -3.66 5.94
N SER A 137 -4.74 -2.49 6.05
CA SER A 137 -5.95 -2.35 6.86
C SER A 137 -7.02 -1.57 6.11
N VAL A 138 -8.26 -1.86 6.47
CA VAL A 138 -9.44 -1.19 5.92
C VAL A 138 -10.33 -0.76 7.08
N THR A 139 -10.54 0.54 7.21
CA THR A 139 -11.53 1.08 8.14
C THR A 139 -12.90 1.01 7.48
N TRP A 140 -13.86 0.39 8.15
CA TRP A 140 -15.22 0.22 7.65
C TRP A 140 -16.14 1.36 8.07
N GLU A 141 -16.87 1.89 7.11
CA GLU A 141 -18.03 2.75 7.31
C GLU A 141 -19.26 1.97 6.85
N GLU A 142 -20.01 1.42 7.82
CA GLU A 142 -21.09 0.47 7.56
C GLU A 142 -20.60 -0.77 6.78
N ASP A 143 -21.01 -0.92 5.52
CA ASP A 143 -20.64 -2.02 4.62
C ASP A 143 -19.66 -1.60 3.52
N ARG A 144 -19.00 -0.44 3.66
CA ARG A 144 -18.04 0.10 2.69
C ARG A 144 -16.71 0.47 3.34
N ALA A 145 -15.65 0.43 2.54
CA ALA A 145 -14.34 0.94 2.95
C ALA A 145 -14.39 2.47 3.08
N GLY A 146 -14.16 3.02 4.28
CA GLY A 146 -13.96 4.47 4.48
C GLY A 146 -12.50 4.89 4.29
N GLN A 147 -11.56 4.01 4.63
CA GLN A 147 -10.13 4.24 4.48
C GLN A 147 -9.43 2.92 4.17
N VAL A 148 -8.46 2.96 3.27
CA VAL A 148 -7.54 1.83 2.99
C VAL A 148 -6.13 2.27 3.33
N ALA A 149 -5.39 1.48 4.09
CA ALA A 149 -4.02 1.78 4.49
C ALA A 149 -3.08 0.62 4.20
N VAL A 150 -1.84 0.95 3.85
CA VAL A 150 -0.71 0.03 3.72
C VAL A 150 0.36 0.43 4.73
N PHE A 151 0.90 -0.56 5.43
CA PHE A 151 1.97 -0.42 6.42
C PHE A 151 2.79 -1.70 6.44
N GLY A 152 3.90 -1.73 7.18
CA GLY A 152 4.77 -2.91 7.22
C GLY A 152 4.01 -4.16 7.68
N ALA A 153 4.27 -5.30 7.04
CA ALA A 153 3.72 -6.59 7.44
C ALA A 153 4.04 -6.89 8.91
N PHE A 154 3.15 -7.61 9.57
CA PHE A 154 3.26 -7.88 11.00
C PHE A 154 2.74 -9.28 11.32
N ALA A 155 3.13 -9.80 12.48
CA ALA A 155 2.61 -11.04 13.00
C ALA A 155 1.84 -10.75 14.29
N ILE A 156 0.71 -11.43 14.46
CA ILE A 156 -0.05 -11.38 15.70
C ILE A 156 0.55 -12.41 16.65
N GLU A 157 1.13 -11.94 17.75
CA GLU A 157 1.56 -12.80 18.84
C GLU A 157 0.42 -12.94 19.86
N ASP A 158 -0.33 -14.03 19.78
CA ASP A 158 -1.38 -14.35 20.77
C ASP A 158 -0.82 -14.73 22.13
N ALA A 159 0.42 -15.22 22.15
CA ALA A 159 1.07 -15.65 23.37
C ALA A 159 1.46 -14.43 24.21
N MET A 160 0.83 -14.28 25.38
CA MET A 160 1.27 -13.29 26.36
C MET A 160 2.74 -13.51 26.70
N PRO A 161 3.61 -12.50 26.61
CA PRO A 161 5.01 -12.66 26.95
C PRO A 161 5.15 -13.01 28.42
N GLU A 162 6.20 -13.77 28.76
CA GLU A 162 6.48 -14.12 30.15
C GLU A 162 6.69 -12.83 30.97
N MET A 163 5.85 -12.66 31.99
CA MET A 163 5.94 -11.52 32.91
C MET A 163 7.28 -11.58 33.65
N GLN A 164 8.21 -10.70 33.27
CA GLN A 164 9.45 -10.51 34.00
C GLN A 164 9.15 -9.75 35.30
N PRO A 165 9.68 -10.18 36.45
CA PRO A 165 9.60 -9.40 37.68
C PRO A 165 10.16 -8.00 37.45
N ALA A 166 9.48 -6.98 37.99
CA ALA A 166 10.01 -5.62 37.95
C ALA A 166 11.37 -5.59 38.66
N ALA A 167 12.43 -5.19 37.96
CA ALA A 167 13.79 -5.10 38.51
C ALA A 167 13.97 -3.95 39.54
N GLY A 168 12.88 -3.30 39.96
CA GLY A 168 12.87 -2.21 40.92
C GLY A 168 12.81 -2.71 42.35
N GLY A 169 13.98 -2.95 42.93
CA GLY A 169 14.14 -3.12 44.37
C GLY A 169 13.76 -1.84 45.13
N ALA A 170 13.06 -2.02 46.25
CA ALA A 170 12.89 -0.98 47.25
C ALA A 170 14.27 -0.38 47.62
N ARG A 171 14.44 0.91 47.42
CA ARG A 171 15.49 1.71 48.06
C ARG A 171 14.83 2.77 48.92
#